data_AF-A0A533VPP0-F1
#
_entry.id   AF-A0A533VPP0-F1
#
_cell.length_a   1.000
_cell.length_b   1.000
_cell.length_c   1.000
_cell.angle_alpha   90.00
_cell.angle_beta   90.00
_cell.angle_gamma   90.00
#
_symmetry.space_group_name_H-M   'P 1'
#
loop_
_entity.id
_entity.type
_entity.pdbx_description
1 polymer ?
#
loop_
_entity_poly.entity_id
_entity_poly.type
_entity_poly.pdbx_seq_one_letter_code
_entity_poly.pdbx_strand_id
1 'polypeptide(L)'
;MALKLSIIMSIISIIMLVTYGADVVSAGNEKTGFLHMDASVRGSIFGIIPSAMLITSYFITRKEPSKKVGGLIITGGALIIVGIVVILSVQENSITERGIREFGAVLAIGVFITILGGIKIKKSLRVS
;
A
#
# COMPACT_ATOMS: atom_id res chain seq x y z
N MET A 1 -10.24 -21.74 3.77
CA MET A 1 -9.28 -21.58 2.64
C MET A 1 -9.06 -20.12 2.28
N ALA A 2 -10.11 -19.30 2.23
CA ALA A 2 -10.03 -17.87 1.91
C ALA A 2 -9.05 -17.08 2.82
N LEU A 3 -9.00 -17.38 4.12
CA LEU A 3 -8.02 -16.75 5.03
C LEU A 3 -6.55 -17.00 4.65
N LYS A 4 -6.18 -18.24 4.30
CA LYS A 4 -4.79 -18.54 3.91
C LYS A 4 -4.40 -17.78 2.64
N LEU A 5 -5.30 -17.76 1.65
CA LEU A 5 -5.10 -17.03 0.40
C LEU A 5 -4.91 -15.53 0.64
N SER A 6 -5.79 -14.94 1.45
CA SER A 6 -5.74 -13.52 1.82
C SER A 6 -4.47 -13.14 2.57
N ILE A 7 -3.99 -14.01 3.48
CA ILE A 7 -2.69 -13.80 4.15
C ILE A 7 -1.56 -13.77 3.13
N ILE A 8 -1.49 -14.75 2.23
CA ILE A 8 -0.43 -14.82 1.21
C ILE A 8 -0.48 -13.59 0.31
N MET A 9 -1.67 -13.20 -0.17
CA MET A 9 -1.84 -12.00 -1.00
C MET A 9 -1.36 -10.74 -0.27
N SER A 10 -1.77 -10.55 0.99
CA SER A 10 -1.36 -9.38 1.76
C SER A 10 0.14 -9.34 2.02
N ILE A 11 0.79 -10.49 2.26
CA ILE A 11 2.25 -10.56 2.43
C ILE A 11 2.95 -10.17 1.12
N ILE A 12 2.52 -10.70 -0.02
CA ILE A 12 3.08 -10.35 -1.33
C ILE A 12 2.93 -8.85 -1.60
N SER A 13 1.76 -8.26 -1.29
CA SER A 13 1.56 -6.82 -1.42
C SER A 13 2.51 -6.01 -0.56
N ILE A 14 2.73 -6.42 0.69
CA ILE A 14 3.66 -5.74 1.59
C ILE A 14 5.08 -5.80 1.05
N ILE A 15 5.53 -6.96 0.57
CA ILE A 15 6.86 -7.11 -0.04
C ILE A 15 7.01 -6.17 -1.23
N MET A 16 6.01 -6.13 -2.13
CA MET A 16 6.02 -5.20 -3.27
C MET A 16 6.10 -3.73 -2.84
N LEU A 17 5.31 -3.32 -1.83
CA LEU A 17 5.32 -1.96 -1.30
C LEU A 17 6.66 -1.57 -0.69
N VAL A 18 7.29 -2.48 0.07
CA VAL A 18 8.60 -2.25 0.69
C VAL A 18 9.68 -2.14 -0.37
N THR A 19 9.69 -3.04 -1.37
CA THR A 19 10.64 -2.98 -2.49
C THR A 19 10.50 -1.67 -3.25
N TYR A 20 9.28 -1.21 -3.48
CA TYR A 20 9.02 0.08 -4.11
C TYR A 20 9.52 1.26 -3.29
N GLY A 21 9.20 1.29 -1.99
CA GLY A 21 9.68 2.34 -1.09
C GLY A 21 11.21 2.42 -1.06
N ALA A 22 11.88 1.27 -0.95
CA ALA A 22 13.34 1.19 -0.98
C ALA A 22 13.91 1.68 -2.31
N ASP A 23 13.30 1.30 -3.42
CA ASP A 23 13.76 1.69 -4.75
C ASP A 23 13.58 3.19 -5.03
N VAL A 24 12.48 3.79 -4.57
CA VAL A 24 12.27 5.24 -4.62
C VAL A 24 13.33 5.98 -3.82
N VAL A 25 13.62 5.52 -2.60
CA VAL A 25 14.67 6.13 -1.76
C VAL A 25 16.04 5.98 -2.41
N SER A 26 16.32 4.82 -3.01
CA SER A 26 17.56 4.55 -3.74
C SER A 26 17.72 5.41 -5.00
N ALA A 27 16.62 5.72 -5.69
CA ALA A 27 16.65 6.57 -6.89
C ALA A 27 16.93 8.04 -6.55
N GLY A 28 16.49 8.52 -5.39
CA GLY A 28 16.62 9.93 -5.01
C GLY A 28 15.97 10.86 -6.05
N ASN A 29 16.79 11.76 -6.63
CA ASN A 29 16.39 12.68 -7.70
C ASN A 29 16.64 12.13 -9.11
N GLU A 30 17.19 10.92 -9.24
CA GLU A 30 17.42 10.30 -10.55
C GLU A 30 16.13 9.70 -11.14
N LYS A 31 16.09 9.59 -12.47
CA LYS A 31 14.93 9.08 -13.19
C LYS A 31 14.70 7.58 -13.01
N THR A 32 15.72 6.84 -12.57
CA THR A 32 15.69 5.38 -12.43
C THR A 32 16.30 4.96 -11.09
N GLY A 33 15.66 4.02 -10.40
CA GLY A 33 16.22 3.40 -9.20
C GLY A 33 17.05 2.18 -9.54
N PHE A 34 17.24 1.29 -8.56
CA PHE A 34 17.78 -0.06 -8.79
C PHE A 34 16.87 -0.88 -9.74
N LEU A 35 15.56 -0.68 -9.65
CA LEU A 35 14.65 -1.05 -10.71
C LEU A 35 14.86 -0.05 -11.84
N HIS A 36 15.58 -0.47 -12.90
CA HIS A 36 15.81 0.29 -14.14
C HIS A 36 14.50 0.47 -14.94
N MET A 37 13.49 1.04 -14.30
CA MET A 37 12.17 1.34 -14.80
C MET A 37 11.90 2.82 -14.57
N ASP A 38 11.08 3.41 -15.44
CA ASP A 38 10.63 4.78 -15.25
C ASP A 38 9.78 4.92 -13.98
N ALA A 39 9.87 6.07 -13.31
CA ALA A 39 9.20 6.34 -12.04
C ALA A 39 7.68 6.12 -12.12
N SER A 40 7.06 6.49 -13.25
CA SER A 40 5.62 6.31 -13.51
C SER A 40 5.22 4.84 -13.60
N VAL A 41 6.03 4.02 -14.28
CA VAL A 41 5.80 2.58 -14.45
C VAL A 41 5.94 1.88 -13.09
N ARG A 42 6.96 2.24 -12.33
CA ARG A 42 7.22 1.69 -11.00
C ARG A 42 6.08 2.01 -10.02
N GLY A 43 5.62 3.27 -9.98
CA GLY A 43 4.49 3.66 -9.13
C GLY A 43 3.19 2.96 -9.50
N SER A 44 2.96 2.71 -10.79
CA SER A 44 1.78 1.97 -11.26
C SER A 44 1.82 0.51 -10.85
N ILE A 45 2.93 -0.18 -11.12
CA ILE A 45 3.08 -1.62 -10.86
C ILE A 45 3.15 -1.90 -9.35
N PHE A 46 3.95 -1.13 -8.61
CA PHE A 46 4.21 -1.41 -7.20
C PHE A 46 3.40 -0.54 -6.21
N GLY A 47 2.60 0.40 -6.70
CA GLY A 47 1.63 1.14 -5.90
C GLY A 47 0.20 0.63 -6.08
N ILE A 48 -0.30 0.62 -7.31
CA ILE A 48 -1.72 0.31 -7.61
C ILE A 48 -2.02 -1.17 -7.41
N ILE A 49 -1.18 -2.07 -7.94
CA ILE A 49 -1.42 -3.52 -7.86
C ILE A 49 -1.43 -4.00 -6.40
N PRO A 50 -0.44 -3.65 -5.55
CA PRO A 50 -0.47 -4.04 -4.13
C PRO A 50 -1.67 -3.46 -3.38
N SER A 51 -2.07 -2.22 -3.68
CA SER A 51 -3.25 -1.60 -3.09
C SER A 51 -4.52 -2.39 -3.43
N ALA A 52 -4.71 -2.76 -4.69
CA ALA A 52 -5.84 -3.57 -5.14
C ALA A 52 -5.85 -4.97 -4.49
N MET A 53 -4.68 -5.58 -4.33
CA MET A 53 -4.53 -6.87 -3.64
C MET A 53 -4.91 -6.79 -2.15
N LEU A 54 -4.53 -5.73 -1.44
CA LEU A 54 -4.92 -5.51 -0.03
C LEU A 54 -6.42 -5.31 0.12
N ILE A 55 -7.04 -4.52 -0.78
CA ILE A 55 -8.49 -4.33 -0.81
C ILE A 55 -9.21 -5.66 -1.10
N THR A 56 -8.74 -6.40 -2.10
CA THR A 56 -9.31 -7.70 -2.47
C THR A 56 -9.18 -8.72 -1.34
N SER A 57 -8.04 -8.73 -0.65
CA SER A 57 -7.78 -9.55 0.54
C SER A 57 -8.82 -9.29 1.65
N TYR A 58 -9.17 -8.03 1.88
CA TYR A 58 -10.25 -7.67 2.81
C TYR A 58 -11.60 -8.24 2.37
N PHE A 59 -11.99 -8.04 1.11
CA PHE A 59 -13.30 -8.45 0.60
C PHE A 59 -13.48 -9.97 0.58
N ILE A 60 -12.46 -10.72 0.14
CA ILE A 60 -12.46 -12.19 0.14
C ILE A 60 -12.71 -12.73 1.56
N THR A 61 -12.12 -12.10 2.57
CA THR A 61 -12.23 -12.52 3.96
C THR A 61 -13.26 -11.73 4.76
N ARG A 62 -14.15 -10.95 4.13
CA ARG A 62 -15.10 -10.07 4.85
C ARG A 62 -16.02 -10.82 5.80
N LYS A 63 -16.36 -12.07 5.45
CA LYS A 63 -17.20 -12.98 6.26
C LYS A 63 -16.41 -13.69 7.36
N GLU A 64 -15.09 -13.84 7.20
CA GLU A 64 -14.20 -14.55 8.12
C GLU A 64 -13.43 -13.55 9.02
N PRO A 65 -13.76 -13.46 10.32
CA PRO A 65 -13.02 -12.60 11.24
C PRO A 65 -11.57 -13.09 11.38
N SER A 66 -10.60 -12.19 11.25
CA SER A 66 -9.18 -12.51 11.48
C SER A 66 -8.40 -11.27 11.85
N LYS A 67 -7.85 -11.26 13.08
CA LYS A 67 -6.93 -10.22 13.56
C LYS A 67 -5.65 -10.17 12.72
N LYS A 68 -5.14 -11.33 12.28
CA LYS A 68 -3.92 -11.43 11.47
C LYS A 68 -4.06 -10.72 10.11
N VAL A 69 -5.13 -11.02 9.38
CA VAL A 69 -5.40 -10.37 8.09
C VAL A 69 -5.68 -8.89 8.27
N GLY A 70 -6.44 -8.51 9.30
CA GLY A 70 -6.68 -7.10 9.62
C GLY A 70 -5.38 -6.34 9.88
N GLY A 71 -4.46 -6.92 10.67
CA GLY A 71 -3.14 -6.36 10.92
C GLY A 71 -2.34 -6.16 9.64
N LEU A 72 -2.26 -7.18 8.77
CA LEU A 72 -1.56 -7.09 7.48
C LEU A 72 -2.11 -5.97 6.59
N ILE A 73 -3.44 -5.81 6.54
CA ILE A 73 -4.07 -4.74 5.75
C ILE A 73 -3.73 -3.37 6.32
N ILE A 74 -3.75 -3.19 7.65
CA ILE A 74 -3.33 -1.94 8.30
C ILE A 74 -1.87 -1.63 7.97
N THR A 75 -0.97 -2.63 8.10
CA THR A 75 0.45 -2.45 7.78
C THR A 75 0.63 -2.01 6.33
N GLY A 76 -0.08 -2.62 5.39
CA GLY A 76 -0.05 -2.21 3.98
C GLY A 76 -0.58 -0.80 3.75
N GLY A 77 -1.69 -0.41 4.40
CA GLY A 77 -2.22 0.96 4.33
C GLY A 77 -1.25 1.99 4.91
N ALA A 78 -0.62 1.68 6.05
CA ALA A 78 0.40 2.53 6.67
C ALA A 78 1.64 2.69 5.78
N LEU A 79 2.11 1.62 5.15
CA LEU A 79 3.21 1.65 4.18
C LEU A 79 2.92 2.59 3.01
N ILE A 80 1.69 2.58 2.48
CA ILE A 80 1.28 3.50 1.40
C ILE A 80 1.36 4.95 1.89
N ILE A 81 0.82 5.24 3.07
CA ILE A 81 0.83 6.60 3.64
C ILE A 81 2.27 7.08 3.86
N VAL A 82 3.11 6.26 4.50
CA VAL A 82 4.53 6.57 4.73
C VAL A 82 5.28 6.75 3.41
N GLY A 83 5.02 5.88 2.43
CA GLY A 83 5.63 5.97 1.10
C GLY A 83 5.37 7.30 0.40
N ILE A 84 4.17 7.87 0.54
CA ILE A 84 3.86 9.20 -0.01
C ILE A 84 4.66 10.28 0.70
N VAL A 85 4.72 10.24 2.04
CA VAL A 85 5.52 11.21 2.83
C VAL A 85 6.99 11.16 2.39
N VAL A 86 7.53 9.96 2.19
CA VAL A 86 8.91 9.77 1.69
C VAL A 86 9.06 10.35 0.29
N ILE A 87 8.17 10.03 -0.66
CA ILE A 87 8.25 10.57 -2.04
C ILE A 87 8.23 12.10 -2.04
N LEU A 88 7.32 12.71 -1.26
CA LEU A 88 7.22 14.16 -1.14
C LEU A 88 8.49 14.79 -0.56
N SER A 89 9.14 14.12 0.41
CA SER A 89 10.40 14.58 0.99
C SER A 89 11.60 14.46 0.05
N VAL A 90 11.58 13.50 -0.88
CA VAL A 90 12.68 13.29 -1.83
C VAL A 90 12.55 14.22 -3.06
N GLN A 91 11.33 14.59 -3.46
CA GLN A 91 11.03 15.39 -4.66
C GLN A 91 10.80 16.90 -4.40
N GLU A 92 11.48 17.51 -3.43
CA GLU A 92 11.27 18.90 -2.96
C GLU A 92 11.08 19.99 -4.05
N ASN A 93 11.51 19.76 -5.30
CA ASN A 93 11.52 20.78 -6.37
C ASN A 93 10.64 20.48 -7.62
N SER A 94 9.81 19.42 -7.63
CA SER A 94 9.06 19.01 -8.85
C SER A 94 7.57 18.72 -8.65
N ILE A 95 6.98 19.21 -7.56
CA ILE A 95 5.56 18.97 -7.25
C ILE A 95 4.66 19.89 -8.09
N THR A 96 4.24 19.41 -9.26
CA THR A 96 3.22 20.06 -10.11
C THR A 96 1.81 19.83 -9.55
N GLU A 97 0.83 20.67 -9.88
CA GLU A 97 -0.59 20.48 -9.49
C GLU A 97 -1.11 19.06 -9.78
N ARG A 98 -0.67 18.47 -10.90
CA ARG A 98 -0.97 17.08 -11.27
C ARG A 98 -0.40 16.07 -10.27
N GLY A 99 0.84 16.28 -9.81
CA GLY A 99 1.47 15.44 -8.79
C GLY A 99 0.73 15.54 -7.45
N ILE A 100 0.30 16.73 -7.03
CA ILE A 100 -0.51 16.92 -5.81
C ILE A 100 -1.80 16.10 -5.87
N ARG A 101 -2.51 16.14 -7.02
CA ARG A 101 -3.74 15.39 -7.20
C ARG A 101 -3.50 13.87 -7.20
N GLU A 102 -2.43 13.41 -7.83
CA GLU A 102 -2.06 11.99 -7.86
C GLU A 102 -1.65 11.49 -6.46
N PHE A 103 -0.77 12.21 -5.75
CA PHE A 103 -0.40 11.88 -4.37
C PHE A 103 -1.60 11.92 -3.42
N GLY A 104 -2.49 12.90 -3.57
CA GLY A 104 -3.73 13.00 -2.79
C GLY A 104 -4.64 11.79 -3.00
N ALA A 105 -4.77 11.31 -4.23
CA ALA A 105 -5.55 10.11 -4.54
C ALA A 105 -4.94 8.84 -3.92
N VAL A 106 -3.61 8.68 -4.01
CA VAL A 106 -2.92 7.53 -3.39
C VAL A 106 -3.02 7.60 -1.86
N LEU A 107 -2.96 8.80 -1.26
CA LEU A 107 -3.13 9.00 0.18
C LEU A 107 -4.54 8.57 0.62
N ALA A 108 -5.56 8.97 -0.13
CA ALA A 108 -6.93 8.56 0.13
C ALA A 108 -7.09 7.04 0.08
N ILE A 109 -6.43 6.36 -0.87
CA ILE A 109 -6.40 4.89 -0.96
C ILE A 109 -5.70 4.28 0.27
N GLY A 110 -4.54 4.81 0.69
CA GLY A 110 -3.83 4.33 1.86
C GLY A 110 -4.64 4.46 3.16
N VAL A 111 -5.30 5.60 3.34
CA VAL A 111 -6.23 5.83 4.47
C VAL A 111 -7.41 4.87 4.42
N PHE A 112 -8.01 4.69 3.23
CA PHE A 112 -9.12 3.78 3.04
C PHE A 112 -8.75 2.32 3.38
N ILE A 113 -7.60 1.84 2.91
CA ILE A 113 -7.07 0.51 3.23
C ILE A 113 -6.85 0.35 4.74
N THR A 114 -6.26 1.38 5.38
CA THR A 114 -6.02 1.39 6.82
C THR A 114 -7.34 1.26 7.60
N ILE A 115 -8.38 2.01 7.20
CA ILE A 115 -9.72 1.93 7.79
C ILE A 115 -10.33 0.54 7.61
N LEU A 116 -10.22 -0.07 6.42
CA LEU A 116 -10.71 -1.43 6.17
C LEU A 116 -10.03 -2.45 7.09
N GLY A 117 -8.71 -2.35 7.26
CA GLY A 117 -7.96 -3.18 8.20
C GLY A 117 -8.45 -3.00 9.64
N GLY A 118 -8.67 -1.76 10.08
CA GLY A 118 -9.23 -1.44 11.40
C GLY A 118 -10.64 -2.01 11.62
N ILE A 119 -11.53 -1.87 10.64
CA ILE A 119 -12.88 -2.47 10.67
C ILE A 119 -12.77 -3.99 10.83
N LYS A 120 -11.84 -4.63 10.11
CA LYS A 120 -11.63 -6.07 10.19
C LYS A 120 -11.19 -6.51 11.59
N ILE A 121 -10.24 -5.81 12.20
CA ILE A 121 -9.79 -6.10 13.57
C ILE A 121 -10.94 -5.92 14.56
N LYS A 122 -11.68 -4.81 14.48
CA LYS A 122 -12.84 -4.56 15.35
C LYS A 122 -13.89 -5.66 15.24
N LYS A 123 -14.21 -6.11 14.02
CA LYS A 123 -15.13 -7.23 13.81
C LYS A 123 -14.58 -8.54 14.39
N SER A 124 -13.28 -8.77 14.28
CA SER A 124 -12.63 -9.95 14.84
C SER A 124 -12.55 -9.96 16.36
N LEU A 125 -12.59 -8.79 17.01
CA LEU A 125 -12.65 -8.67 18.47
C LEU A 125 -14.05 -8.93 19.02
N ARG A 126 -15.11 -8.60 18.26
CA ARG A 126 -16.51 -8.81 18.69
C ARG A 126 -16.96 -10.28 18.63
N VAL A 127 -16.29 -11.10 17.83
CA VAL A 127 -16.65 -12.51 17.60
C VAL A 127 -15.71 -13.47 18.36
N SER A 128 -14.66 -12.93 19.00
CA SER A 128 -13.70 -13.66 19.84
C SER A 128 -14.11 -13.63 21.30
#